data_AF-A0A2V0RCW2-F1
#
_entry.id   AF-A0A2V0RCW2-F1
#
_cell.length_a   1.000
_cell.length_b   1.000
_cell.length_c   1.000
_cell.angle_alpha   90.00
_cell.angle_beta   90.00
_cell.angle_gamma   90.00
#
_symmetry.space_group_name_H-M   'P 1'
#
loop_
_entity.id
_entity.type
_entity.pdbx_description
1 polymer ?
#
loop_
_entity_poly.entity_id
_entity_poly.type
_entity_poly.pdbx_seq_one_letter_code
_entity_poly.pdbx_strand_id
1 'polypeptide(L)'
;MGIVKSDSESKKSKANQLDKRLVITRLRTIMGAFIVGDFDTDMDPNAHLMRKAHSRIRLLSNNDLTKMCEEYGYSLEKGLAYIEAVTQMPEHMPGSLAYTSRAHPLPTHGPTEVDILNIQWFDNAWTNNSWDKLSRMHDGGPPSFWTKNFHDKDDQFKQSFETYNALYPGRGVRIGYDKYPTYDIVLSELVRFLLTFPLEEKHVWIQGELDGMSTTETLRRLRNDIVIAFSRPRAQNSGVDPNVTSYWQSSVVASYDLYYYYGGRTIQRIPVVPWRASNFGMRVFAGALAPQIFPPTTLMHDLNIDARIEESNGSASGPMIYANYSGHVELVPIHEEDYLDFAWHKIGDNRFIMQDPRSWIPSRNDGAHLYKIADTSFFNGLGSVCTCAHAVYGIGRSEPELWEQLQRKLSTGHDTSGHMLAAPVMHTSHMLWYLHEVYTNIMREASIYNLSFKEPTDGLYHTMQEYEHAIQDMHKLDRNRMYPFYARRNIAFCTEFIRALV
;
A
#
# COMPACT_ATOMS: atom_id res chain seq x y z
N MET A 1 57.01 -52.10 9.17
CA MET A 1 57.57 -50.78 9.48
C MET A 1 56.62 -49.73 8.95
N GLY A 2 56.11 -48.89 9.85
CA GLY A 2 54.94 -48.05 9.62
C GLY A 2 55.18 -46.86 8.70
N ILE A 3 54.13 -46.47 7.98
CA ILE A 3 53.98 -45.13 7.44
C ILE A 3 52.60 -44.64 7.89
N VAL A 4 52.66 -43.64 8.76
CA VAL A 4 51.56 -42.83 9.28
C VAL A 4 50.87 -42.14 8.10
N LYS A 5 49.58 -42.39 7.88
CA LYS A 5 48.72 -41.49 7.11
C LYS A 5 48.08 -40.53 8.10
N SER A 6 48.45 -39.27 7.97
CA SER A 6 47.89 -38.16 8.73
C SER A 6 46.42 -37.97 8.42
N ASP A 7 45.59 -38.05 9.46
CA ASP A 7 44.25 -37.47 9.48
C ASP A 7 44.36 -35.97 9.26
N SER A 8 43.98 -35.52 8.07
CA SER A 8 43.57 -34.14 7.83
C SER A 8 42.37 -34.13 6.89
N GLU A 9 41.30 -34.82 7.29
CA GLU A 9 39.97 -34.49 6.79
C GLU A 9 39.60 -33.10 7.31
N SER A 10 39.97 -32.11 6.50
CA SER A 10 39.49 -30.75 6.62
C SER A 10 37.97 -30.78 6.64
N LYS A 11 37.39 -30.32 7.75
CA LYS A 11 36.05 -29.73 7.81
C LYS A 11 36.00 -28.58 6.79
N LYS A 12 35.81 -28.89 5.51
CA LYS A 12 35.46 -27.89 4.51
C LYS A 12 33.99 -27.56 4.72
N SER A 13 33.78 -26.33 5.15
CA SER A 13 32.48 -25.71 5.38
C SER A 13 31.54 -25.99 4.21
N LYS A 14 30.31 -26.40 4.54
CA LYS A 14 29.16 -26.47 3.63
C LYS A 14 28.67 -25.06 3.19
N ALA A 15 29.57 -24.10 3.07
CA ALA A 15 29.30 -22.77 2.57
C ALA A 15 29.92 -22.68 1.16
N ASN A 16 29.11 -22.30 0.16
CA ASN A 16 29.51 -21.87 -1.20
C ASN A 16 29.37 -22.84 -2.38
N GLN A 17 28.58 -23.91 -2.32
CA GLN A 17 28.02 -24.43 -3.58
C GLN A 17 26.69 -23.74 -3.85
N LEU A 18 26.78 -22.58 -4.50
CA LEU A 18 25.64 -21.90 -5.11
C LEU A 18 24.91 -22.89 -6.04
N ASP A 19 23.58 -23.00 -5.91
CA ASP A 19 22.76 -23.77 -6.84
C ASP A 19 23.01 -23.30 -8.28
N LYS A 20 23.26 -24.22 -9.21
CA LYS A 20 23.45 -23.94 -10.64
C LYS A 20 22.32 -23.08 -11.22
N ARG A 21 21.11 -23.16 -10.64
CA ARG A 21 19.97 -22.30 -10.99
C ARG A 21 20.24 -20.81 -10.73
N LEU A 22 20.91 -20.45 -9.63
CA LEU A 22 21.29 -19.07 -9.32
C LEU A 22 22.40 -18.55 -10.22
N VAL A 23 23.36 -19.41 -10.61
CA VAL A 23 24.43 -19.04 -11.54
C VAL A 23 23.89 -18.76 -12.95
N ILE A 24 22.93 -19.56 -13.42
CA ILE A 24 22.26 -19.33 -14.72
C ILE A 24 21.37 -18.08 -14.69
N THR A 25 20.71 -17.83 -13.55
CA THR A 25 19.92 -16.61 -13.33
C THR A 25 20.83 -15.37 -13.35
N ARG A 26 21.99 -15.43 -12.69
CA ARG A 26 23.00 -14.36 -12.65
C ARG A 26 23.54 -13.94 -14.03
N LEU A 27 23.49 -14.84 -15.03
CA LEU A 27 23.87 -14.53 -16.42
C LEU A 27 22.77 -13.78 -17.20
N ARG A 28 21.59 -13.56 -16.61
CA ARG A 28 20.41 -12.93 -17.24
C ARG A 28 19.71 -11.86 -16.41
N THR A 29 19.93 -11.81 -15.09
CA THR A 29 19.30 -10.82 -14.19
C THR A 29 20.17 -9.58 -14.03
N ILE A 30 19.53 -8.39 -14.05
CA ILE A 30 20.14 -7.17 -13.54
C ILE A 30 20.50 -7.43 -12.07
N MET A 31 21.76 -7.23 -11.69
CA MET A 31 22.13 -7.16 -10.29
C MET A 31 22.24 -5.70 -9.86
N GLY A 32 21.27 -5.23 -9.08
CA GLY A 32 21.19 -3.83 -8.67
C GLY A 32 21.00 -3.71 -7.17
N ALA A 33 21.59 -2.69 -6.58
CA ALA A 33 21.29 -2.20 -5.25
C ALA A 33 21.65 -0.72 -5.20
N PHE A 34 21.23 0.01 -4.17
CA PHE A 34 21.65 1.39 -3.99
C PHE A 34 22.34 1.60 -2.64
N ILE A 35 23.15 2.65 -2.55
CA ILE A 35 23.69 3.15 -1.28
C ILE A 35 23.21 4.58 -1.07
N VAL A 36 23.07 4.96 0.20
CA VAL A 36 22.71 6.32 0.62
C VAL A 36 23.97 7.05 1.07
N GLY A 37 24.15 8.30 0.66
CA GLY A 37 25.30 9.10 1.08
C GLY A 37 25.33 10.51 0.49
N ASP A 38 26.45 11.19 0.69
CA ASP A 38 26.64 12.59 0.28
C ASP A 38 27.10 12.69 -1.19
N PHE A 39 26.22 12.32 -2.10
CA PHE A 39 26.41 12.35 -3.55
C PHE A 39 25.09 12.64 -4.28
N ASP A 40 25.17 12.89 -5.59
CA ASP A 40 23.99 13.11 -6.43
C ASP A 40 23.27 11.79 -6.73
N THR A 41 21.94 11.85 -6.75
CA THR A 41 21.09 10.70 -7.09
C THR A 41 21.28 10.30 -8.56
N ASP A 42 21.66 9.04 -8.82
CA ASP A 42 21.91 8.50 -10.19
C ASP A 42 20.94 7.38 -10.61
N MET A 43 19.85 7.26 -9.84
CA MET A 43 18.81 6.24 -10.00
C MET A 43 17.78 6.66 -11.06
N ASP A 44 17.42 5.71 -11.93
CA ASP A 44 16.34 5.81 -12.92
C ASP A 44 15.45 4.56 -12.74
N PRO A 45 14.32 4.67 -12.01
CA PRO A 45 13.46 3.54 -11.72
C PRO A 45 13.05 2.78 -13.00
N ASN A 46 12.63 3.49 -14.05
CA ASN A 46 12.16 2.88 -15.28
C ASN A 46 13.28 2.13 -16.03
N ALA A 47 14.48 2.72 -16.14
CA ALA A 47 15.60 2.02 -16.78
C ALA A 47 16.03 0.77 -16.01
N HIS A 48 15.92 0.79 -14.68
CA HIS A 48 16.21 -0.37 -13.83
C HIS A 48 15.16 -1.46 -14.02
N LEU A 49 13.88 -1.12 -13.95
CA LEU A 49 12.77 -2.07 -14.14
C LEU A 49 12.80 -2.73 -15.53
N MET A 50 13.13 -1.96 -16.56
CA MET A 50 13.09 -2.38 -17.96
C MET A 50 14.37 -3.06 -18.47
N ARG A 51 15.33 -3.38 -17.59
CA ARG A 51 16.60 -4.05 -17.98
C ARG A 51 17.46 -3.23 -18.96
N LYS A 52 17.28 -1.91 -19.00
CA LYS A 52 18.10 -0.99 -19.80
C LYS A 52 19.39 -0.61 -19.08
N ALA A 53 19.44 -0.77 -17.76
CA ALA A 53 20.63 -0.56 -16.94
C ALA A 53 21.30 -1.89 -16.56
N HIS A 54 22.63 -1.97 -16.75
CA HIS A 54 23.46 -3.11 -16.33
C HIS A 54 23.65 -3.19 -14.81
N SER A 55 24.18 -4.32 -14.35
CA SER A 55 24.46 -4.59 -12.93
C SER A 55 25.35 -3.52 -12.28
N ARG A 56 24.79 -2.73 -11.35
CA ARG A 56 25.46 -1.57 -10.76
C ARG A 56 24.94 -1.26 -9.35
N ILE A 57 25.82 -0.73 -8.50
CA ILE A 57 25.41 -0.03 -7.27
C ILE A 57 25.08 1.42 -7.63
N ARG A 58 23.85 1.81 -7.31
CA ARG A 58 23.33 3.16 -7.54
C ARG A 58 23.52 4.05 -6.33
N LEU A 59 23.54 5.34 -6.61
CA LEU A 59 23.75 6.40 -5.65
C LEU A 59 22.41 7.09 -5.39
N LEU A 60 21.96 7.07 -4.14
CA LEU A 60 20.87 7.89 -3.61
C LEU A 60 21.40 9.01 -2.70
N SER A 61 21.11 10.26 -3.02
CA SER A 61 21.48 11.38 -2.15
C SER A 61 20.78 11.29 -0.81
N ASN A 62 21.54 11.41 0.29
CA ASN A 62 20.99 11.51 1.64
C ASN A 62 20.12 12.76 1.80
N ASN A 63 20.47 13.84 1.11
CA ASN A 63 19.72 15.10 1.14
C ASN A 63 18.36 14.96 0.43
N ASP A 64 18.32 14.32 -0.74
CA ASP A 64 17.07 14.08 -1.46
C ASP A 64 16.13 13.16 -0.65
N LEU A 65 16.70 12.11 -0.04
CA LEU A 65 15.96 11.21 0.85
C LEU A 65 15.37 11.95 2.06
N THR A 66 16.17 12.80 2.72
CA THR A 66 15.73 13.56 3.89
C THR A 66 14.60 14.54 3.52
N LYS A 67 14.77 15.28 2.42
CA LYS A 67 13.74 16.20 1.91
C LYS A 67 12.42 15.49 1.59
N MET A 68 12.49 14.36 0.90
CA MET A 68 11.30 13.55 0.61
C MET A 68 10.64 13.07 1.92
N CYS A 69 11.43 12.59 2.89
CA CYS A 69 10.87 12.17 4.18
C CYS A 69 10.20 13.32 4.94
N GLU A 70 10.78 14.52 4.93
CA GLU A 70 10.19 15.71 5.54
C GLU A 70 8.91 16.16 4.83
N GLU A 71 8.90 16.19 3.49
CA GLU A 71 7.76 16.61 2.68
C GLU A 71 6.54 15.71 2.88
N TYR A 72 6.75 14.39 2.90
CA TYR A 72 5.66 13.41 3.02
C TYR A 72 5.45 12.90 4.46
N GLY A 73 6.18 13.43 5.44
CA GLY A 73 6.09 12.99 6.84
C GLY A 73 6.49 11.53 7.06
N TYR A 74 7.43 11.02 6.28
CA TYR A 74 7.88 9.63 6.37
C TYR A 74 9.00 9.47 7.40
N SER A 75 8.98 8.34 8.10
CA SER A 75 10.20 7.86 8.76
C SER A 75 11.24 7.47 7.71
N LEU A 76 12.52 7.50 8.08
CA LEU A 76 13.61 7.03 7.20
C LEU A 76 13.35 5.61 6.66
N GLU A 77 12.83 4.72 7.50
CA GLU A 77 12.48 3.35 7.10
C GLU A 77 11.38 3.33 6.02
N LYS A 78 10.30 4.11 6.20
CA LYS A 78 9.23 4.19 5.21
C LYS A 78 9.73 4.86 3.91
N GLY A 79 10.60 5.86 4.00
CA GLY A 79 11.24 6.49 2.84
C GLY A 79 12.10 5.52 2.04
N LEU A 80 12.92 4.71 2.71
CA LEU A 80 13.71 3.66 2.05
C LEU A 80 12.80 2.60 1.42
N ALA A 81 11.76 2.16 2.14
CA ALA A 81 10.78 1.19 1.64
C ALA A 81 10.08 1.68 0.36
N TYR A 82 9.73 2.99 0.30
CA TYR A 82 9.19 3.61 -0.90
C TYR A 82 10.18 3.52 -2.07
N ILE A 83 11.44 3.91 -1.87
CA ILE A 83 12.47 3.89 -2.91
C ILE A 83 12.73 2.47 -3.41
N GLU A 84 12.83 1.51 -2.50
CA GLU A 84 12.96 0.09 -2.83
C GLU A 84 11.77 -0.40 -3.65
N ALA A 85 10.55 0.04 -3.32
CA ALA A 85 9.33 -0.34 -4.02
C ALA A 85 9.26 0.24 -5.45
N VAL A 86 9.55 1.52 -5.65
CA VAL A 86 9.47 2.14 -6.99
C VAL A 86 10.63 1.72 -7.90
N THR A 87 11.82 1.47 -7.35
CA THR A 87 12.99 1.08 -8.14
C THR A 87 13.16 -0.43 -8.29
N GLN A 88 12.49 -1.22 -7.44
CA GLN A 88 12.69 -2.67 -7.28
C GLN A 88 14.16 -3.06 -7.00
N MET A 89 14.96 -2.15 -6.43
CA MET A 89 16.32 -2.40 -5.98
C MET A 89 16.41 -2.23 -4.46
N PRO A 90 17.04 -3.16 -3.73
CA PRO A 90 17.22 -3.02 -2.29
C PRO A 90 18.39 -2.10 -1.94
N GLU A 91 18.40 -1.59 -0.72
CA GLU A 91 19.59 -0.99 -0.11
C GLU A 91 20.74 -2.02 -0.08
N HIS A 92 21.96 -1.59 -0.42
CA HIS A 92 23.12 -2.47 -0.51
C HIS A 92 23.51 -3.03 0.86
N MET A 93 23.61 -4.36 0.95
CA MET A 93 24.13 -5.06 2.12
C MET A 93 25.54 -5.62 1.86
N PRO A 94 26.59 -5.04 2.48
CA PRO A 94 27.97 -5.50 2.30
C PRO A 94 28.15 -6.99 2.65
N GLY A 95 28.96 -7.69 1.85
CA GLY A 95 29.27 -9.11 2.08
C GLY A 95 28.14 -10.10 1.74
N SER A 96 26.94 -9.62 1.39
CA SER A 96 25.81 -10.45 1.03
C SER A 96 25.75 -10.71 -0.48
N LEU A 97 25.72 -11.97 -0.88
CA LEU A 97 25.64 -12.36 -2.29
C LEU A 97 24.19 -12.27 -2.83
N ALA A 98 23.22 -12.64 -2.01
CA ALA A 98 21.80 -12.65 -2.36
C ALA A 98 20.94 -12.19 -1.20
N TYR A 99 20.11 -11.17 -1.46
CA TYR A 99 19.28 -10.56 -0.43
C TYR A 99 18.07 -9.82 -1.00
N THR A 100 17.16 -9.47 -0.09
CA THR A 100 16.01 -8.61 -0.38
C THR A 100 16.10 -7.32 0.42
N SER A 101 15.21 -6.39 0.11
CA SER A 101 14.84 -5.31 1.02
C SER A 101 14.42 -5.85 2.39
N ARG A 102 14.36 -4.96 3.36
CA ARG A 102 13.86 -5.26 4.70
C ARG A 102 12.40 -5.67 4.63
N ALA A 103 12.00 -6.59 5.50
CA ALA A 103 10.59 -6.96 5.61
C ALA A 103 9.80 -5.78 6.17
N HIS A 104 8.72 -5.41 5.50
CA HIS A 104 7.82 -4.41 6.05
C HIS A 104 7.11 -4.98 7.29
N PRO A 105 6.61 -4.12 8.19
CA PRO A 105 5.65 -4.55 9.19
C PRO A 105 4.52 -5.33 8.51
N LEU A 106 4.02 -6.40 9.13
CA LEU A 106 2.86 -7.08 8.58
C LEU A 106 1.63 -6.16 8.71
N PRO A 107 0.76 -6.10 7.70
CA PRO A 107 -0.48 -5.36 7.82
C PRO A 107 -1.31 -6.02 8.91
N THR A 108 -1.59 -5.24 9.94
CA THR A 108 -2.46 -5.62 11.03
C THR A 108 -3.81 -4.98 10.74
N HIS A 109 -4.82 -5.80 10.41
CA HIS A 109 -6.19 -5.32 10.26
C HIS A 109 -7.00 -5.65 11.49
N GLY A 110 -6.81 -4.78 12.47
CA GLY A 110 -7.49 -4.71 13.74
C GLY A 110 -6.79 -3.62 14.51
N PRO A 111 -7.32 -3.21 15.67
CA PRO A 111 -6.53 -2.45 16.59
C PRO A 111 -5.11 -3.01 16.68
N THR A 112 -4.13 -2.18 16.34
CA THR A 112 -2.82 -2.20 16.98
C THR A 112 -3.05 -2.60 18.42
N GLU A 113 -2.34 -3.62 18.92
CA GLU A 113 -2.55 -4.18 20.26
C GLU A 113 -2.87 -3.05 21.24
N VAL A 114 -4.17 -2.85 21.51
CA VAL A 114 -4.56 -1.82 22.47
C VAL A 114 -4.15 -2.45 23.77
N ASP A 115 -3.20 -1.81 24.44
CA ASP A 115 -2.87 -2.21 25.79
C ASP A 115 -4.07 -1.84 26.68
N ILE A 116 -5.03 -2.77 26.72
CA ILE A 116 -6.24 -2.67 27.53
C ILE A 116 -5.91 -2.81 29.02
N LEU A 117 -4.72 -3.32 29.37
CA LEU A 117 -4.24 -3.37 30.75
C LEU A 117 -3.80 -1.99 31.21
N ASN A 118 -3.43 -1.10 30.28
CA ASN A 118 -3.03 0.27 30.54
C ASN A 118 -4.20 1.28 30.45
N ILE A 119 -5.43 0.81 30.66
CA ILE A 119 -6.62 1.67 30.78
C ILE A 119 -6.96 1.85 32.26
N GLN A 120 -6.92 3.10 32.73
CA GLN A 120 -7.48 3.48 34.03
C GLN A 120 -8.93 3.91 33.87
N TRP A 121 -9.80 3.38 34.72
CA TRP A 121 -11.25 3.54 34.60
C TRP A 121 -11.79 4.23 35.83
N PHE A 122 -12.58 5.27 35.63
CA PHE A 122 -13.09 6.14 36.68
C PHE A 122 -14.62 6.20 36.64
N ASP A 123 -15.23 5.90 37.78
CA ASP A 123 -16.67 5.91 37.97
C ASP A 123 -17.10 7.19 38.66
N ASN A 124 -17.85 8.04 37.94
CA ASN A 124 -18.43 9.31 38.35
C ASN A 124 -17.42 10.42 38.74
N ALA A 125 -16.34 10.07 39.44
CA ALA A 125 -15.26 10.96 39.85
C ALA A 125 -13.92 10.53 39.27
N TRP A 126 -13.17 11.49 38.74
CA TRP A 126 -11.82 11.28 38.22
C TRP A 126 -10.77 11.43 39.33
N THR A 127 -10.78 10.50 40.30
CA THR A 127 -9.98 10.60 41.53
C THR A 127 -8.49 10.83 41.25
N ASN A 128 -7.88 11.78 41.97
CA ASN A 128 -6.48 12.20 41.83
C ASN A 128 -6.11 12.85 40.49
N ASN A 129 -7.07 13.11 39.60
CA ASN A 129 -6.85 13.73 38.30
C ASN A 129 -7.82 14.90 38.07
N SER A 130 -7.47 15.79 37.16
CA SER A 130 -8.32 16.88 36.71
C SER A 130 -7.81 17.42 35.38
N TRP A 131 -8.68 18.05 34.61
CA TRP A 131 -8.30 18.73 33.37
C TRP A 131 -7.23 19.80 33.61
N ASP A 132 -7.33 20.56 34.71
CA ASP A 132 -6.32 21.57 35.08
C ASP A 132 -4.95 20.94 35.39
N LYS A 133 -4.95 19.76 36.02
CA LYS A 133 -3.71 19.01 36.33
C LYS A 133 -3.06 18.52 35.04
N LEU A 134 -3.83 17.93 34.13
CA LEU A 134 -3.33 17.49 32.82
C LEU A 134 -2.81 18.67 31.99
N SER A 135 -3.50 19.82 32.03
CA SER A 135 -3.11 21.03 31.28
C SER A 135 -1.78 21.63 31.73
N ARG A 136 -1.28 21.27 32.93
CA ARG A 136 0.04 21.70 33.45
C ARG A 136 1.15 20.72 33.10
N MET A 137 0.82 19.53 32.57
CA MET A 137 1.82 18.55 32.14
C MET A 137 2.32 18.96 30.76
N HIS A 138 3.63 18.84 30.52
CA HIS A 138 4.26 19.29 29.27
C HIS A 138 3.62 18.66 28.02
N ASP A 139 3.16 17.41 28.13
CA ASP A 139 2.56 16.60 27.06
C ASP A 139 1.03 16.48 27.16
N GLY A 140 0.40 17.18 28.10
CA GLY A 140 -1.04 17.05 28.37
C GLY A 140 -1.44 15.75 29.09
N GLY A 141 -0.47 14.94 29.55
CA GLY A 141 -0.67 13.68 30.28
C GLY A 141 -1.49 12.62 29.52
N PRO A 142 -2.04 11.61 30.23
CA PRO A 142 -2.77 10.50 29.61
C PRO A 142 -3.97 10.97 28.76
N PRO A 143 -4.13 10.46 27.52
CA PRO A 143 -5.34 10.71 26.73
C PRO A 143 -6.58 10.27 27.51
N SER A 144 -7.64 11.05 27.41
CA SER A 144 -8.80 10.93 28.29
C SER A 144 -10.12 10.90 27.55
N PHE A 145 -10.90 9.84 27.77
CA PHE A 145 -12.28 9.69 27.30
C PHE A 145 -13.23 10.02 28.44
N TRP A 146 -14.13 10.98 28.24
CA TRP A 146 -15.01 11.49 29.27
C TRP A 146 -16.46 11.55 28.80
N THR A 147 -17.38 11.00 29.59
CA THR A 147 -18.82 11.14 29.30
C THR A 147 -19.45 12.26 30.13
N LYS A 148 -20.06 13.25 29.45
CA LYS A 148 -20.88 14.30 30.07
C LYS A 148 -21.71 15.08 29.06
N ASN A 149 -23.00 15.25 29.35
CA ASN A 149 -23.97 16.00 28.54
C ASN A 149 -23.41 17.34 28.08
N PHE A 150 -23.52 17.64 26.78
CA PHE A 150 -23.02 18.89 26.18
C PHE A 150 -23.75 20.12 26.70
N HIS A 151 -25.04 19.98 27.00
CA HIS A 151 -25.95 21.06 27.39
C HIS A 151 -25.97 21.38 28.89
N ASP A 152 -25.20 20.71 29.75
CA ASP A 152 -25.01 21.16 31.13
C ASP A 152 -24.27 22.51 31.14
N LYS A 153 -24.98 23.59 31.52
CA LYS A 153 -24.53 24.98 31.38
C LYS A 153 -23.64 25.50 32.51
N ASP A 154 -23.68 24.89 33.69
CA ASP A 154 -23.01 25.37 34.91
C ASP A 154 -21.99 24.36 35.46
N ASP A 155 -21.03 23.97 34.62
CA ASP A 155 -20.06 22.94 35.00
C ASP A 155 -18.61 23.41 34.86
N GLN A 156 -17.94 23.58 36.00
CA GLN A 156 -16.52 23.93 36.08
C GLN A 156 -15.64 22.97 35.27
N PHE A 157 -16.02 21.68 35.15
CA PHE A 157 -15.25 20.71 34.36
C PHE A 157 -15.31 20.97 32.85
N LYS A 158 -16.40 21.54 32.33
CA LYS A 158 -16.52 21.89 30.90
C LYS A 158 -15.50 22.96 30.50
N GLN A 159 -15.38 24.02 31.29
CA GLN A 159 -14.44 25.10 31.00
C GLN A 159 -12.99 24.62 31.06
N SER A 160 -12.64 23.80 32.06
CA SER A 160 -11.31 23.21 32.15
C SER A 160 -11.03 22.22 31.01
N PHE A 161 -12.01 21.43 30.56
CA PHE A 161 -11.86 20.57 29.39
C PHE A 161 -11.65 21.37 28.10
N GLU A 162 -12.43 22.43 27.87
CA GLU A 162 -12.28 23.27 26.69
C GLU A 162 -10.90 23.94 26.64
N THR A 163 -10.40 24.38 27.80
CA THR A 163 -9.03 24.90 27.95
C THR A 163 -7.99 23.83 27.64
N TYR A 164 -8.15 22.63 28.21
CA TYR A 164 -7.27 21.49 27.95
C TYR A 164 -7.24 21.11 26.47
N ASN A 165 -8.41 20.97 25.85
CA ASN A 165 -8.53 20.57 24.45
C ASN A 165 -8.00 21.64 23.48
N ALA A 166 -8.01 22.92 23.87
CA ALA A 166 -7.36 23.97 23.10
C ALA A 166 -5.82 23.87 23.16
N LEU A 167 -5.26 23.46 24.30
CA LEU A 167 -3.83 23.26 24.48
C LEU A 167 -3.32 21.95 23.86
N TYR A 168 -4.13 20.89 23.92
CA TYR A 168 -3.79 19.55 23.44
C TYR A 168 -4.90 18.95 22.56
N PRO A 169 -5.12 19.48 21.33
CA PRO A 169 -6.18 19.03 20.46
C PRO A 169 -6.12 17.52 20.20
N GLY A 170 -7.24 16.84 20.39
CA GLY A 170 -7.37 15.41 20.11
C GLY A 170 -6.94 14.46 21.24
N ARG A 171 -6.25 14.95 22.30
CA ARG A 171 -5.92 14.10 23.47
C ARG A 171 -7.12 13.86 24.41
N GLY A 172 -8.10 14.76 24.40
CA GLY A 172 -9.33 14.63 25.19
C GLY A 172 -10.55 14.40 24.30
N VAL A 173 -11.34 13.36 24.59
CA VAL A 173 -12.61 13.10 23.90
C VAL A 173 -13.76 13.24 24.89
N ARG A 174 -14.71 14.12 24.59
CA ARG A 174 -15.95 14.28 25.36
C ARG A 174 -17.15 13.72 24.60
N ILE A 175 -17.90 12.86 25.28
CA ILE A 175 -19.13 12.24 24.78
C ILE A 175 -20.30 12.67 25.68
N GLY A 176 -21.22 13.48 25.16
CA GLY A 176 -22.46 13.82 25.87
C GLY A 176 -23.59 12.86 25.52
N TYR A 177 -24.26 12.30 26.55
CA TYR A 177 -25.37 11.36 26.34
C TYR A 177 -26.60 12.01 25.71
N ASP A 178 -26.73 13.33 25.83
CA ASP A 178 -27.68 14.15 25.09
C ASP A 178 -27.47 14.14 23.56
N LYS A 179 -26.26 13.84 23.08
CA LYS A 179 -25.94 13.69 21.65
C LYS A 179 -25.71 12.23 21.25
N TYR A 180 -25.22 11.40 22.17
CA TYR A 180 -24.89 9.99 21.97
C TYR A 180 -25.71 9.14 22.96
N PRO A 181 -27.02 8.95 22.71
CA PRO A 181 -27.96 8.50 23.75
C PRO A 181 -27.96 6.99 23.99
N THR A 182 -27.25 6.20 23.18
CA THR A 182 -27.25 4.74 23.29
C THR A 182 -25.89 4.18 23.67
N TYR A 183 -25.91 3.04 24.34
CA TYR A 183 -24.70 2.30 24.73
C TYR A 183 -23.79 1.98 23.54
N ASP A 184 -24.35 1.46 22.44
CA ASP A 184 -23.56 1.00 21.29
C ASP A 184 -22.77 2.15 20.64
N ILE A 185 -23.34 3.35 20.61
CA ILE A 185 -22.67 4.54 20.10
C ILE A 185 -21.51 4.94 21.02
N VAL A 186 -21.74 4.96 22.34
CA VAL A 186 -20.68 5.26 23.33
C VAL A 186 -19.56 4.22 23.27
N LEU A 187 -19.90 2.93 23.10
CA LEU A 187 -18.92 1.85 22.92
C LEU A 187 -18.10 2.05 21.63
N SER A 188 -18.75 2.38 20.51
CA SER A 188 -18.06 2.64 19.24
C SER A 188 -17.07 3.81 19.35
N GLU A 189 -17.48 4.90 20.01
CA GLU A 189 -16.61 6.06 20.26
C GLU A 189 -15.44 5.72 21.20
N LEU A 190 -15.69 4.89 22.22
CA LEU A 190 -14.63 4.42 23.10
C LEU A 190 -13.62 3.54 22.36
N VAL A 191 -14.09 2.62 21.50
CA VAL A 191 -13.22 1.78 20.66
C VAL A 191 -12.36 2.66 19.75
N ARG A 192 -12.96 3.68 19.11
CA ARG A 192 -12.24 4.65 18.26
C ARG A 192 -11.18 5.44 19.03
N PHE A 193 -11.51 5.89 20.24
CA PHE A 193 -10.57 6.57 21.12
C PHE A 193 -9.39 5.66 21.50
N LEU A 194 -9.65 4.42 21.90
CA LEU A 194 -8.59 3.47 22.27
C LEU A 194 -7.67 3.11 21.08
N LEU A 195 -8.24 3.06 19.88
CA LEU A 195 -7.50 2.87 18.63
C LEU A 195 -6.58 4.05 18.30
N THR A 196 -6.95 5.26 18.72
CA THR A 196 -6.14 6.48 18.50
C THR A 196 -4.88 6.48 19.37
N PHE A 197 -4.93 5.82 20.53
CA PHE A 197 -3.84 5.79 21.50
C PHE A 197 -3.50 4.36 21.92
N PRO A 198 -3.04 3.46 21.03
CA PRO A 198 -3.02 2.01 21.32
C PRO A 198 -2.10 1.61 22.50
N LEU A 199 -0.95 2.28 22.67
CA LEU A 199 0.09 1.87 23.63
C LEU A 199 0.24 2.79 24.85
N GLU A 200 -0.35 3.99 24.83
CA GLU A 200 -0.25 4.96 25.93
C GLU A 200 -1.08 4.52 27.15
N GLU A 201 -0.82 5.09 28.32
CA GLU A 201 -1.77 5.03 29.43
C GLU A 201 -2.99 5.87 29.06
N LYS A 202 -4.21 5.33 29.20
CA LYS A 202 -5.46 6.06 28.89
C LYS A 202 -6.37 6.12 30.08
N HIS A 203 -7.10 7.22 30.22
CA HIS A 203 -8.10 7.38 31.26
C HIS A 203 -9.50 7.35 30.64
N VAL A 204 -10.38 6.50 31.15
CA VAL A 204 -11.79 6.41 30.76
C VAL A 204 -12.63 6.80 31.97
N TRP A 205 -13.24 7.98 31.88
CA TRP A 205 -14.05 8.57 32.95
C TRP A 205 -15.52 8.60 32.52
N ILE A 206 -16.33 7.75 33.18
CA ILE A 206 -17.76 7.65 32.94
C ILE A 206 -18.50 8.46 34.01
N GLN A 207 -19.26 9.46 33.56
CA GLN A 207 -20.14 10.29 34.38
C GLN A 207 -21.53 10.42 33.72
N GLY A 208 -22.57 10.38 34.55
CA GLY A 208 -23.98 10.44 34.13
C GLY A 208 -24.64 9.06 33.92
N GLU A 209 -25.95 9.06 33.69
CA GLU A 209 -26.75 7.87 33.41
C GLU A 209 -26.95 7.71 31.89
N LEU A 210 -26.75 6.50 31.37
CA LEU A 210 -26.89 6.18 29.95
C LEU A 210 -27.93 5.08 29.76
N ASP A 211 -29.01 5.36 29.05
CA ASP A 211 -30.03 4.35 28.70
C ASP A 211 -30.57 3.59 29.94
N GLY A 212 -30.85 4.33 31.02
CA GLY A 212 -31.29 3.75 32.29
C GLY A 212 -30.21 3.03 33.10
N MET A 213 -28.97 2.99 32.61
CA MET A 213 -27.83 2.37 33.29
C MET A 213 -27.07 3.39 34.13
N SER A 214 -26.80 3.03 35.39
CA SER A 214 -25.90 3.80 36.25
C SER A 214 -24.49 3.88 35.66
N THR A 215 -23.69 4.83 36.15
CA THR A 215 -22.28 4.97 35.76
C THR A 215 -21.51 3.67 35.98
N THR A 216 -21.71 3.02 37.14
CA THR A 216 -21.08 1.74 37.50
C THR A 216 -21.45 0.63 36.52
N GLU A 217 -22.73 0.53 36.14
CA GLU A 217 -23.20 -0.51 35.22
C GLU A 217 -22.70 -0.27 33.80
N THR A 218 -22.74 0.99 33.34
CA THR A 218 -22.20 1.40 32.04
C THR A 218 -20.72 1.08 31.94
N LEU A 219 -19.94 1.45 32.96
CA LEU A 219 -18.50 1.21 33.02
C LEU A 219 -18.17 -0.28 33.06
N ARG A 220 -18.93 -1.09 33.84
CA ARG A 220 -18.77 -2.54 33.89
C ARG A 220 -19.01 -3.17 32.52
N ARG A 221 -20.07 -2.75 31.82
CA ARG A 221 -20.41 -3.27 30.49
C ARG A 221 -19.37 -2.87 29.45
N LEU A 222 -18.95 -1.59 29.44
CA LEU A 222 -17.87 -1.10 28.56
C LEU A 222 -16.58 -1.88 28.80
N ARG A 223 -16.13 -2.06 30.04
CA ARG A 223 -14.94 -2.88 30.35
C ARG A 223 -15.01 -4.28 29.74
N ASN A 224 -16.14 -4.96 29.91
CA ASN A 224 -16.32 -6.31 29.39
C ASN A 224 -16.33 -6.34 27.86
N ASP A 225 -17.03 -5.42 27.21
CA ASP A 225 -17.15 -5.39 25.76
C ASP A 225 -15.83 -4.95 25.10
N ILE A 226 -15.06 -4.08 25.74
CA ILE A 226 -13.68 -3.75 25.35
C ILE A 226 -12.79 -4.98 25.49
N VAL A 227 -12.83 -5.69 26.62
CA VAL A 227 -12.08 -6.95 26.75
C VAL A 227 -12.48 -7.92 25.63
N ILE A 228 -13.75 -8.08 25.31
CA ILE A 228 -14.19 -8.97 24.22
C ILE A 228 -13.69 -8.47 22.85
N ALA A 229 -13.83 -7.18 22.57
CA ALA A 229 -13.42 -6.55 21.32
C ALA A 229 -11.91 -6.70 21.06
N PHE A 230 -11.08 -6.55 22.10
CA PHE A 230 -9.62 -6.60 21.99
C PHE A 230 -8.98 -7.93 22.43
N SER A 231 -9.72 -8.87 23.04
CA SER A 231 -9.24 -10.22 23.39
C SER A 231 -9.58 -11.29 22.36
N ARG A 232 -10.65 -11.12 21.57
CA ARG A 232 -10.97 -12.03 20.44
C ARG A 232 -9.84 -12.18 19.40
N PRO A 233 -8.98 -11.18 19.12
CA PRO A 233 -7.82 -11.36 18.24
C PRO A 233 -6.76 -12.33 18.77
N ARG A 234 -6.64 -12.53 20.10
CA ARG A 234 -5.56 -13.38 20.68
C ARG A 234 -5.77 -14.88 20.48
N ALA A 235 -6.99 -15.35 20.22
CA ALA A 235 -7.28 -16.77 20.00
C ALA A 235 -7.17 -17.20 18.52
N GLN A 236 -7.05 -16.25 17.58
CA GLN A 236 -6.79 -16.47 16.16
C GLN A 236 -5.41 -15.92 15.78
N ASN A 237 -4.37 -16.37 16.47
CA ASN A 237 -2.98 -16.14 16.06
C ASN A 237 -2.64 -16.95 14.78
N SER A 238 -3.30 -16.57 13.70
CA SER A 238 -2.79 -16.49 12.33
C SER A 238 -3.57 -15.39 11.59
N GLY A 239 -3.71 -14.19 12.18
CA GLY A 239 -4.47 -13.04 11.60
C GLY A 239 -3.83 -12.40 10.36
N VAL A 240 -2.90 -13.12 9.71
CA VAL A 240 -2.23 -12.76 8.48
C VAL A 240 -2.36 -13.97 7.56
N ASP A 241 -2.87 -13.74 6.36
CA ASP A 241 -2.94 -14.77 5.32
C ASP A 241 -1.60 -15.53 5.21
N PRO A 242 -1.58 -16.87 5.29
CA PRO A 242 -0.37 -17.67 5.13
C PRO A 242 0.43 -17.35 3.86
N ASN A 243 -0.23 -16.89 2.79
CA ASN A 243 0.44 -16.44 1.57
C ASN A 243 1.22 -15.14 1.77
N VAL A 244 0.74 -14.21 2.59
CA VAL A 244 1.46 -12.98 2.97
C VAL A 244 2.68 -13.34 3.83
N THR A 245 2.51 -14.26 4.79
CA THR A 245 3.64 -14.77 5.59
C THR A 245 4.67 -15.48 4.72
N SER A 246 4.23 -16.37 3.83
CA SER A 246 5.10 -17.06 2.88
C SER A 246 5.82 -16.09 1.96
N TYR A 247 5.14 -15.03 1.49
CA TYR A 247 5.75 -14.00 0.66
C TYR A 247 6.96 -13.36 1.33
N TRP A 248 6.90 -13.04 2.62
CA TRP A 248 8.02 -12.44 3.35
C TRP A 248 9.09 -13.44 3.78
N GLN A 249 8.70 -14.68 4.08
CA GLN A 249 9.62 -15.73 4.57
C GLN A 249 10.36 -16.48 3.46
N SER A 250 9.85 -16.51 2.23
CA SER A 250 10.51 -17.18 1.11
C SER A 250 11.92 -16.64 0.89
N SER A 251 12.92 -17.50 0.74
CA SER A 251 14.28 -17.03 0.43
C SER A 251 14.39 -16.53 -1.03
N VAL A 252 15.35 -15.64 -1.31
CA VAL A 252 15.67 -15.24 -2.70
C VAL A 252 16.05 -16.44 -3.56
N VAL A 253 16.65 -17.47 -2.95
CA VAL A 253 17.05 -18.70 -3.63
C VAL A 253 15.84 -19.53 -4.06
N ALA A 254 14.77 -19.51 -3.25
CA ALA A 254 13.54 -20.22 -3.55
C ALA A 254 12.60 -19.44 -4.50
N SER A 255 12.85 -18.15 -4.74
CA SER A 255 12.04 -17.34 -5.64
C SER A 255 12.39 -17.58 -7.12
N TYR A 256 11.53 -17.12 -8.02
CA TYR A 256 11.75 -17.20 -9.47
C TYR A 256 11.99 -15.81 -10.07
N ASP A 257 12.81 -15.72 -11.11
CA ASP A 257 12.90 -14.48 -11.92
C ASP A 257 11.56 -14.26 -12.62
N LEU A 258 11.01 -13.04 -12.53
CA LEU A 258 9.69 -12.72 -13.07
C LEU A 258 9.63 -12.97 -14.59
N TYR A 259 10.64 -12.54 -15.33
CA TYR A 259 10.69 -12.76 -16.78
C TYR A 259 10.86 -14.24 -17.13
N TYR A 260 11.64 -15.01 -16.37
CA TYR A 260 11.72 -16.45 -16.56
C TYR A 260 10.40 -17.15 -16.27
N TYR A 261 9.66 -16.68 -15.27
CA TYR A 261 8.41 -17.29 -14.85
C TYR A 261 7.25 -16.98 -15.81
N TYR A 262 7.17 -15.75 -16.33
CA TYR A 262 6.06 -15.31 -17.19
C TYR A 262 6.43 -15.11 -18.66
N GLY A 263 7.66 -14.73 -18.96
CA GLY A 263 8.11 -14.45 -20.32
C GLY A 263 8.03 -15.66 -21.23
N GLY A 264 7.60 -15.45 -22.48
CA GLY A 264 7.39 -16.50 -23.47
C GLY A 264 6.19 -17.42 -23.20
N ARG A 265 5.39 -17.14 -22.16
CA ARG A 265 4.11 -17.82 -21.91
C ARG A 265 2.96 -17.02 -22.49
N THR A 266 1.77 -17.63 -22.53
CA THR A 266 0.53 -16.92 -22.83
C THR A 266 0.36 -15.74 -21.88
N ILE A 267 -0.04 -14.60 -22.44
CA ILE A 267 -0.28 -13.36 -21.72
C ILE A 267 -1.33 -13.61 -20.63
N GLN A 268 -1.00 -13.22 -19.40
CA GLN A 268 -1.84 -13.38 -18.23
C GLN A 268 -1.57 -12.22 -17.25
N ARG A 269 -2.42 -12.09 -16.22
CA ARG A 269 -2.20 -11.10 -15.16
C ARG A 269 -1.01 -11.55 -14.30
N ILE A 270 -0.17 -10.60 -13.92
CA ILE A 270 0.91 -10.81 -12.95
C ILE A 270 0.47 -10.17 -11.63
N PRO A 271 0.39 -10.93 -10.52
CA PRO A 271 0.03 -10.40 -9.20
C PRO A 271 1.23 -9.65 -8.61
N VAL A 272 1.45 -8.42 -9.07
CA VAL A 272 2.57 -7.60 -8.63
C VAL A 272 2.39 -7.22 -7.15
N VAL A 273 3.44 -7.47 -6.37
CA VAL A 273 3.59 -7.03 -4.97
C VAL A 273 4.93 -6.29 -4.90
N PRO A 274 4.94 -4.95 -4.84
CA PRO A 274 6.16 -4.17 -5.05
C PRO A 274 7.07 -4.06 -3.83
N TRP A 275 6.64 -4.54 -2.65
CA TRP A 275 7.30 -4.25 -1.37
C TRP A 275 8.59 -5.03 -1.11
N ARG A 276 8.89 -6.05 -1.93
CA ARG A 276 10.06 -6.90 -1.70
C ARG A 276 11.01 -6.85 -2.88
N ALA A 277 11.87 -5.84 -2.86
CA ALA A 277 12.94 -5.70 -3.83
C ALA A 277 14.03 -6.76 -3.61
N SER A 278 14.74 -7.14 -4.67
CA SER A 278 15.87 -8.06 -4.59
C SER A 278 17.02 -7.57 -5.43
N ASN A 279 18.24 -7.88 -4.98
CA ASN A 279 19.45 -7.58 -5.73
C ASN A 279 19.61 -8.43 -7.01
N PHE A 280 18.61 -9.25 -7.37
CA PHE A 280 18.50 -10.01 -8.62
C PHE A 280 17.32 -9.55 -9.50
N GLY A 281 16.86 -8.30 -9.32
CA GLY A 281 15.72 -7.74 -10.05
C GLY A 281 14.38 -8.25 -9.52
N MET A 282 13.31 -8.10 -10.32
CA MET A 282 11.95 -8.49 -9.92
C MET A 282 11.80 -10.01 -9.81
N ARG A 283 11.22 -10.47 -8.70
CA ARG A 283 11.09 -11.91 -8.36
C ARG A 283 9.65 -12.29 -8.02
N VAL A 284 9.33 -13.56 -8.25
CA VAL A 284 8.11 -14.21 -7.75
C VAL A 284 8.49 -15.00 -6.48
N PHE A 285 8.16 -14.46 -5.31
CA PHE A 285 8.57 -15.03 -4.01
C PHE A 285 7.66 -16.15 -3.51
N ALA A 286 6.41 -16.22 -3.96
CA ALA A 286 5.50 -17.32 -3.65
C ALA A 286 4.57 -17.57 -4.85
N GLY A 287 4.06 -18.80 -4.95
CA GLY A 287 3.04 -19.14 -5.94
C GLY A 287 1.66 -18.64 -5.49
N ALA A 288 0.78 -18.36 -6.46
CA ALA A 288 -0.62 -18.00 -6.22
C ALA A 288 -0.84 -16.79 -5.30
N LEU A 289 0.06 -15.80 -5.37
CA LEU A 289 -0.14 -14.53 -4.67
C LEU A 289 -1.36 -13.79 -5.22
N ALA A 290 -2.15 -13.22 -4.32
CA ALA A 290 -3.11 -12.19 -4.67
C ALA A 290 -2.35 -10.90 -5.04
N PRO A 291 -2.82 -10.11 -6.02
CA PRO A 291 -2.26 -8.78 -6.27
C PRO A 291 -2.34 -7.87 -5.03
N GLN A 292 -1.39 -6.96 -4.88
CA GLN A 292 -1.42 -5.94 -3.84
C GLN A 292 -2.62 -4.99 -4.03
N ILE A 293 -3.28 -4.56 -2.95
CA ILE A 293 -4.25 -3.46 -2.98
C ILE A 293 -3.56 -2.14 -3.36
N PHE A 294 -4.19 -1.36 -4.24
CA PHE A 294 -3.72 -0.03 -4.68
C PHE A 294 -4.74 1.03 -4.27
N PRO A 295 -4.35 2.32 -4.18
CA PRO A 295 -5.28 3.34 -3.75
C PRO A 295 -6.43 3.48 -4.75
N PRO A 296 -7.67 3.60 -4.26
CA PRO A 296 -8.76 4.15 -5.04
C PRO A 296 -8.36 5.43 -5.78
N THR A 297 -8.70 5.50 -7.06
CA THR A 297 -8.55 6.70 -7.88
C THR A 297 -9.85 7.51 -7.86
N THR A 298 -9.78 8.77 -8.32
CA THR A 298 -10.94 9.64 -8.60
C THR A 298 -11.10 9.91 -10.10
N LEU A 299 -10.30 9.23 -10.92
CA LEU A 299 -10.05 9.53 -12.32
C LEU A 299 -11.31 9.42 -13.17
N MET A 300 -12.14 8.41 -12.93
CA MET A 300 -13.36 8.23 -13.73
C MET A 300 -14.40 9.29 -13.38
N HIS A 301 -14.49 9.66 -12.10
CA HIS A 301 -15.31 10.79 -11.69
C HIS A 301 -14.82 12.10 -12.31
N ASP A 302 -13.53 12.41 -12.17
CA ASP A 302 -12.93 13.68 -12.60
C ASP A 302 -12.98 13.88 -14.13
N LEU A 303 -12.94 12.78 -14.88
CA LEU A 303 -13.02 12.77 -16.34
C LEU A 303 -14.41 12.40 -16.89
N ASN A 304 -15.41 12.23 -16.02
CA ASN A 304 -16.78 11.83 -16.37
C ASN A 304 -16.84 10.57 -17.26
N ILE A 305 -16.03 9.55 -16.92
CA ILE A 305 -15.99 8.26 -17.61
C ILE A 305 -17.05 7.34 -16.98
N ASP A 306 -18.14 7.07 -17.71
CA ASP A 306 -19.17 6.12 -17.27
C ASP A 306 -18.74 4.68 -17.56
N ALA A 307 -18.11 4.05 -16.57
CA ALA A 307 -17.84 2.62 -16.61
C ALA A 307 -18.05 1.97 -15.24
N ARG A 308 -18.51 0.72 -15.25
CA ARG A 308 -18.60 -0.09 -14.03
C ARG A 308 -17.21 -0.54 -13.61
N ILE A 309 -16.96 -0.72 -12.32
CA ILE A 309 -15.70 -1.27 -11.79
C ILE A 309 -16.01 -2.58 -11.05
N GLU A 310 -15.93 -3.68 -11.78
CA GLU A 310 -16.14 -5.04 -11.27
C GLU A 310 -15.06 -5.92 -11.88
N GLU A 311 -14.11 -6.43 -11.10
CA GLU A 311 -13.13 -7.37 -11.62
C GLU A 311 -13.51 -8.80 -11.24
N SER A 312 -13.78 -9.65 -12.24
CA SER A 312 -13.94 -11.09 -12.04
C SER A 312 -12.61 -11.83 -12.24
N ASN A 313 -12.49 -13.02 -11.65
CA ASN A 313 -11.36 -13.95 -11.82
C ASN A 313 -11.32 -14.62 -13.22
N GLY A 314 -11.87 -14.00 -14.26
CA GLY A 314 -12.02 -14.60 -15.59
C GLY A 314 -13.43 -15.16 -15.84
N SER A 315 -13.53 -16.23 -16.63
CA SER A 315 -14.75 -16.60 -17.38
C SER A 315 -15.97 -17.07 -16.58
N ALA A 316 -15.92 -17.19 -15.25
CA ALA A 316 -17.10 -17.47 -14.39
C ALA A 316 -16.85 -17.46 -12.87
N SER A 317 -15.60 -17.38 -12.41
CA SER A 317 -15.27 -17.41 -10.98
C SER A 317 -15.44 -16.03 -10.35
N GLY A 318 -15.78 -16.00 -9.05
CA GLY A 318 -16.15 -14.80 -8.27
C GLY A 318 -15.14 -13.64 -8.28
N PRO A 319 -15.36 -12.61 -7.42
CA PRO A 319 -14.59 -11.37 -7.47
C PRO A 319 -13.08 -11.61 -7.33
N MET A 320 -12.28 -10.79 -8.01
CA MET A 320 -10.83 -10.78 -7.85
C MET A 320 -10.47 -10.45 -6.41
N ILE A 321 -9.63 -11.29 -5.81
CA ILE A 321 -9.14 -11.11 -4.44
C ILE A 321 -7.79 -10.43 -4.50
N TYR A 322 -7.68 -9.34 -3.76
CA TYR A 322 -6.45 -8.60 -3.49
C TYR A 322 -5.97 -8.88 -2.08
N ALA A 323 -4.71 -8.59 -1.82
CA ALA A 323 -4.18 -8.62 -0.47
C ALA A 323 -3.37 -7.38 -0.11
N ASN A 324 -3.31 -7.10 1.19
CA ASN A 324 -2.35 -6.15 1.74
C ASN A 324 -1.12 -6.92 2.24
N TYR A 325 0.06 -6.55 1.76
CA TYR A 325 1.32 -7.20 2.15
C TYR A 325 2.21 -6.31 3.02
N SER A 326 1.83 -5.06 3.29
CA SER A 326 2.67 -4.06 3.96
C SER A 326 1.89 -3.28 5.01
N GLY A 327 2.41 -3.20 6.23
CA GLY A 327 1.87 -2.39 7.31
C GLY A 327 2.07 -0.88 7.10
N HIS A 328 2.87 -0.46 6.11
CA HIS A 328 2.89 0.94 5.65
C HIS A 328 1.64 1.31 4.82
N VAL A 329 0.85 0.32 4.39
CA VAL A 329 -0.40 0.53 3.67
C VAL A 329 -1.55 0.45 4.67
N GLU A 330 -1.85 1.60 5.26
CA GLU A 330 -2.97 1.75 6.18
C GLU A 330 -4.29 1.89 5.40
N LEU A 331 -5.33 1.21 5.88
CA LEU A 331 -6.67 1.29 5.34
C LEU A 331 -7.56 2.04 6.33
N VAL A 332 -8.20 3.10 5.85
CA VAL A 332 -9.18 3.89 6.60
C VAL A 332 -10.58 3.71 5.98
N PRO A 333 -11.66 3.75 6.77
CA PRO A 333 -13.00 3.73 6.23
C PRO A 333 -13.23 4.87 5.23
N ILE A 334 -14.05 4.64 4.21
CA ILE A 334 -14.55 5.73 3.36
C ILE A 334 -15.63 6.53 4.09
N HIS A 335 -15.80 7.78 3.69
CA HIS A 335 -16.83 8.70 4.17
C HIS A 335 -17.75 9.15 3.02
N GLU A 336 -18.86 9.83 3.32
CA GLU A 336 -19.86 10.22 2.31
C GLU A 336 -19.29 11.19 1.27
N GLU A 337 -18.29 11.98 1.65
CA GLU A 337 -17.58 12.92 0.80
C GLU A 337 -16.51 12.29 -0.10
N ASP A 338 -16.26 10.98 0.03
CA ASP A 338 -15.25 10.28 -0.78
C ASP A 338 -15.79 9.92 -2.18
N TYR A 339 -15.43 10.74 -3.18
CA TYR A 339 -15.74 10.50 -4.59
C TYR A 339 -14.70 9.58 -5.24
N LEU A 340 -14.79 8.29 -4.95
CA LEU A 340 -13.83 7.29 -5.41
C LEU A 340 -14.39 6.46 -6.57
N ASP A 341 -13.51 6.04 -7.47
CA ASP A 341 -13.81 5.13 -8.57
C ASP A 341 -14.17 3.73 -8.01
N PHE A 342 -13.41 3.26 -7.01
CA PHE A 342 -13.64 2.01 -6.30
C PHE A 342 -13.27 2.12 -4.82
N ALA A 343 -13.67 1.16 -4.00
CA ALA A 343 -13.21 1.03 -2.62
C ALA A 343 -12.92 -0.45 -2.28
N TRP A 344 -12.24 -0.67 -1.17
CA TRP A 344 -11.84 -2.00 -0.72
C TRP A 344 -12.84 -2.57 0.28
N HIS A 345 -13.49 -3.66 -0.08
CA HIS A 345 -14.30 -4.44 0.86
C HIS A 345 -13.46 -5.57 1.47
N LYS A 346 -13.33 -5.60 2.80
CA LYS A 346 -12.55 -6.63 3.51
C LYS A 346 -13.33 -7.94 3.53
N ILE A 347 -12.74 -9.01 3.01
CA ILE A 347 -13.33 -10.35 2.96
C ILE A 347 -12.55 -11.40 3.80
N GLY A 348 -11.45 -10.99 4.42
CA GLY A 348 -10.64 -11.86 5.27
C GLY A 348 -9.39 -11.15 5.79
N ASP A 349 -8.49 -11.92 6.39
CA ASP A 349 -7.23 -11.42 6.92
C ASP A 349 -6.33 -10.94 5.79
N ASN A 350 -6.11 -9.62 5.74
CA ASN A 350 -5.38 -8.97 4.66
C ASN A 350 -5.96 -9.23 3.27
N ARG A 351 -7.22 -9.64 3.14
CA ARG A 351 -7.87 -9.94 1.85
C ARG A 351 -9.03 -9.00 1.55
N PHE A 352 -9.04 -8.51 0.32
CA PHE A 352 -9.96 -7.47 -0.13
C PHE A 352 -10.52 -7.79 -1.50
N ILE A 353 -11.70 -7.25 -1.80
CA ILE A 353 -12.26 -7.20 -3.15
C ILE A 353 -12.53 -5.74 -3.51
N MET A 354 -12.41 -5.41 -4.80
CA MET A 354 -12.84 -4.10 -5.30
C MET A 354 -14.36 -4.05 -5.31
N GLN A 355 -14.93 -2.94 -4.84
CA GLN A 355 -16.37 -2.71 -4.83
C GLN A 355 -16.68 -1.26 -5.25
N ASP A 356 -17.84 -1.07 -5.90
CA ASP A 356 -18.36 0.27 -6.23
C ASP A 356 -18.71 1.02 -4.93
N PRO A 357 -18.13 2.19 -4.65
CA PRO A 357 -18.38 2.94 -3.41
C PRO A 357 -19.85 3.36 -3.30
N ARG A 358 -20.55 3.53 -4.42
CA ARG A 358 -21.98 3.92 -4.45
C ARG A 358 -22.90 2.78 -4.03
N SER A 359 -22.39 1.55 -3.99
CA SER A 359 -23.14 0.41 -3.43
C SER A 359 -23.15 0.41 -1.90
N TRP A 360 -22.35 1.27 -1.26
CA TRP A 360 -22.32 1.43 0.18
C TRP A 360 -23.55 2.19 0.68
N ILE A 361 -24.26 1.60 1.64
CA ILE A 361 -25.41 2.23 2.31
C ILE A 361 -25.04 2.35 3.80
N PRO A 362 -24.67 3.55 4.29
CA PRO A 362 -24.23 3.76 5.68
C PRO A 362 -25.26 3.31 6.74
N SER A 363 -26.55 3.21 6.36
CA SER A 363 -27.66 3.00 7.30
C SER A 363 -27.92 1.53 7.69
N ARG A 364 -27.12 0.55 7.23
CA ARG A 364 -27.23 -0.83 7.70
C ARG A 364 -26.12 -1.09 8.71
N ASN A 365 -26.52 -1.41 9.95
CA ASN A 365 -25.68 -1.82 11.10
C ASN A 365 -24.83 -3.10 10.86
N ASP A 366 -24.62 -3.48 9.61
CA ASP A 366 -23.82 -4.62 9.23
C ASP A 366 -22.41 -4.05 9.03
N GLY A 367 -21.47 -4.35 9.94
CA GLY A 367 -20.11 -3.79 10.00
C GLY A 367 -19.18 -4.03 8.78
N ALA A 368 -19.72 -4.09 7.57
CA ALA A 368 -19.04 -4.10 6.29
C ALA A 368 -18.66 -2.66 5.88
N HIS A 369 -17.65 -2.11 6.53
CA HIS A 369 -17.03 -0.86 6.07
C HIS A 369 -16.29 -1.11 4.74
N LEU A 370 -16.46 -0.18 3.80
CA LEU A 370 -15.55 -0.04 2.66
C LEU A 370 -14.37 0.82 3.10
N TYR A 371 -13.19 0.52 2.57
CA TYR A 371 -11.93 1.16 2.94
C TYR A 371 -11.26 1.83 1.74
N LYS A 372 -10.52 2.90 2.01
CA LYS A 372 -9.53 3.52 1.11
C LYS A 372 -8.14 3.43 1.75
N ILE A 373 -7.10 3.59 0.95
CA ILE A 373 -5.73 3.69 1.45
C ILE A 373 -5.52 5.10 2.00
N ALA A 374 -5.00 5.20 3.23
CA ALA A 374 -4.83 6.49 3.92
C ALA A 374 -3.79 7.39 3.25
N ASP A 375 -2.64 6.81 2.88
CA ASP A 375 -1.53 7.51 2.24
C ASP A 375 -1.36 7.03 0.80
N THR A 376 -1.96 7.76 -0.13
CA THR A 376 -1.87 7.47 -1.57
C THR A 376 -0.50 7.82 -2.15
N SER A 377 0.21 8.78 -1.55
CA SER A 377 1.54 9.21 -2.01
C SER A 377 2.59 8.10 -1.89
N PHE A 378 2.39 7.13 -0.99
CA PHE A 378 3.28 5.97 -0.88
C PHE A 378 3.24 5.05 -2.12
N PHE A 379 2.24 5.23 -3.00
CA PHE A 379 2.09 4.47 -4.24
C PHE A 379 2.55 5.22 -5.50
N ASN A 380 2.96 6.47 -5.37
CA ASN A 380 3.42 7.30 -6.48
C ASN A 380 4.62 6.66 -7.19
N GLY A 381 4.45 6.30 -8.47
CA GLY A 381 5.44 5.60 -9.28
C GLY A 381 5.26 4.08 -9.36
N LEU A 382 4.33 3.49 -8.60
CA LEU A 382 4.11 2.04 -8.61
C LEU A 382 3.31 1.55 -9.81
N GLY A 383 2.58 2.42 -10.52
CA GLY A 383 2.00 2.06 -11.83
C GLY A 383 3.08 1.74 -12.85
N SER A 384 4.23 2.43 -12.81
CA SER A 384 5.42 2.08 -13.61
C SER A 384 5.97 0.69 -13.27
N VAL A 385 5.99 0.32 -11.98
CA VAL A 385 6.41 -1.03 -11.55
C VAL A 385 5.48 -2.10 -12.13
N CYS A 386 4.16 -1.87 -12.07
CA CYS A 386 3.17 -2.80 -12.62
C CYS A 386 3.26 -2.93 -14.14
N THR A 387 3.38 -1.81 -14.87
CA THR A 387 3.52 -1.83 -16.35
C THR A 387 4.83 -2.49 -16.78
N CYS A 388 5.95 -2.22 -16.09
CA CYS A 388 7.23 -2.87 -16.36
C CYS A 388 7.19 -4.38 -16.10
N ALA A 389 6.49 -4.82 -15.04
CA ALA A 389 6.29 -6.24 -14.78
C ALA A 389 5.52 -6.93 -15.92
N HIS A 390 4.56 -6.25 -16.55
CA HIS A 390 3.79 -6.81 -17.66
C HIS A 390 4.48 -6.66 -19.02
N ALA A 391 5.47 -5.78 -19.14
CA ALA A 391 6.28 -5.63 -20.35
C ALA A 391 7.08 -6.91 -20.70
N VAL A 392 7.21 -7.87 -19.78
CA VAL A 392 7.84 -9.19 -20.02
C VAL A 392 7.19 -9.99 -21.15
N TYR A 393 5.92 -9.69 -21.46
CA TYR A 393 5.21 -10.35 -22.55
C TYR A 393 5.57 -9.82 -23.94
N GLY A 394 6.26 -8.68 -24.03
CA GLY A 394 6.69 -8.11 -25.32
C GLY A 394 5.53 -7.74 -26.25
N ILE A 395 4.38 -7.35 -25.68
CA ILE A 395 3.20 -6.92 -26.45
C ILE A 395 3.57 -5.67 -27.27
N GLY A 396 3.32 -5.72 -28.59
CA GLY A 396 3.67 -4.63 -29.51
C GLY A 396 5.17 -4.48 -29.76
N ARG A 397 5.96 -5.55 -29.56
CA ARG A 397 7.43 -5.54 -29.72
C ARG A 397 7.96 -6.59 -30.70
N SER A 398 7.10 -7.15 -31.56
CA SER A 398 7.60 -7.94 -32.69
C SER A 398 8.35 -7.03 -33.68
N GLU A 399 9.27 -7.58 -34.46
CA GLU A 399 10.05 -6.80 -35.42
C GLU A 399 9.17 -6.00 -36.41
N PRO A 400 8.08 -6.56 -36.98
CA PRO A 400 7.17 -5.78 -37.82
C PRO A 400 6.48 -4.63 -37.08
N GLU A 401 6.06 -4.84 -35.82
CA GLU A 401 5.43 -3.80 -35.01
C GLU A 401 6.40 -2.67 -34.66
N LEU A 402 7.66 -3.02 -34.32
CA LEU A 402 8.71 -2.04 -34.05
C LEU A 402 9.06 -1.23 -35.30
N TRP A 403 9.07 -1.87 -36.47
CA TRP A 403 9.30 -1.18 -37.73
C TRP A 403 8.16 -0.20 -38.06
N GLU A 404 6.91 -0.61 -37.87
CA GLU A 404 5.75 0.27 -38.04
C GLU A 404 5.76 1.46 -37.07
N GLN A 405 6.14 1.23 -35.80
CA GLN A 405 6.30 2.30 -34.81
C GLN A 405 7.42 3.27 -35.23
N LEU A 406 8.55 2.76 -35.71
CA LEU A 406 9.64 3.60 -36.23
C LEU A 406 9.18 4.41 -37.44
N GLN A 407 8.50 3.79 -38.41
CA GLN A 407 7.96 4.51 -39.58
C GLN A 407 7.00 5.62 -39.16
N ARG A 408 6.11 5.33 -38.19
CA ARG A 408 5.20 6.33 -37.62
C ARG A 408 5.97 7.47 -36.98
N LYS A 409 6.94 7.18 -36.11
CA LYS A 409 7.81 8.17 -35.46
C LYS A 409 8.53 9.06 -36.47
N LEU A 410 9.08 8.48 -37.53
CA LEU A 410 9.73 9.25 -38.60
C LEU A 410 8.75 10.16 -39.35
N SER A 411 7.48 9.77 -39.45
CA SER A 411 6.45 10.54 -40.16
C SER A 411 5.75 11.60 -39.31
N THR A 412 5.52 11.35 -38.02
CA THR A 412 4.75 12.22 -37.12
C THR A 412 5.62 12.96 -36.10
N GLY A 413 6.86 12.51 -35.88
CA GLY A 413 7.73 12.97 -34.79
C GLY A 413 7.43 12.29 -33.44
N HIS A 414 6.38 11.48 -33.34
CA HIS A 414 5.90 10.91 -32.08
C HIS A 414 5.95 9.38 -32.11
N ASP A 415 6.42 8.78 -31.01
CA ASP A 415 6.52 7.33 -30.85
C ASP A 415 5.19 6.72 -30.37
N THR A 416 5.23 5.52 -29.78
CA THR A 416 4.10 4.87 -29.09
C THR A 416 4.45 4.59 -27.64
N SER A 417 3.53 4.88 -26.71
CA SER A 417 3.73 4.54 -25.29
C SER A 417 3.64 3.03 -25.05
N GLY A 418 4.79 2.39 -24.84
CA GLY A 418 4.88 0.97 -24.52
C GLY A 418 4.31 0.60 -23.14
N HIS A 419 4.32 1.53 -22.17
CA HIS A 419 3.68 1.32 -20.86
C HIS A 419 2.16 1.27 -21.00
N MET A 420 1.60 2.19 -21.80
CA MET A 420 0.18 2.18 -22.13
C MET A 420 -0.20 0.85 -22.79
N LEU A 421 0.55 0.36 -23.79
CA LEU A 421 0.31 -0.94 -24.43
C LEU A 421 0.30 -2.15 -23.46
N ALA A 422 1.10 -2.10 -22.40
CA ALA A 422 1.14 -3.16 -21.39
C ALA A 422 0.03 -3.02 -20.33
N ALA A 423 -0.52 -1.81 -20.12
CA ALA A 423 -1.48 -1.55 -19.06
C ALA A 423 -2.75 -2.44 -19.10
N PRO A 424 -3.32 -2.78 -20.28
CA PRO A 424 -4.53 -3.58 -20.32
C PRO A 424 -4.43 -4.98 -19.70
N VAL A 425 -3.23 -5.56 -19.63
CA VAL A 425 -3.04 -6.91 -19.11
C VAL A 425 -2.94 -6.96 -17.59
N MET A 426 -2.89 -5.82 -16.91
CA MET A 426 -2.79 -5.71 -15.46
C MET A 426 -4.11 -6.04 -14.75
N HIS A 427 -4.04 -6.16 -13.43
CA HIS A 427 -5.23 -6.07 -12.57
C HIS A 427 -5.84 -4.66 -12.67
N THR A 428 -7.16 -4.54 -12.58
CA THR A 428 -7.88 -3.28 -12.85
C THR A 428 -7.47 -2.19 -11.87
N SER A 429 -7.32 -2.46 -10.57
CA SER A 429 -6.82 -1.44 -9.62
C SER A 429 -5.41 -0.94 -9.95
N HIS A 430 -4.51 -1.81 -10.41
CA HIS A 430 -3.15 -1.44 -10.80
C HIS A 430 -3.15 -0.58 -12.08
N MET A 431 -4.01 -0.94 -13.03
CA MET A 431 -4.21 -0.16 -14.26
C MET A 431 -4.81 1.22 -13.97
N LEU A 432 -5.87 1.30 -13.17
CA LEU A 432 -6.48 2.58 -12.80
C LEU A 432 -5.47 3.50 -12.12
N TRP A 433 -4.64 2.96 -11.21
CA TRP A 433 -3.57 3.73 -10.59
C TRP A 433 -2.52 4.22 -11.59
N TYR A 434 -2.11 3.39 -12.55
CA TYR A 434 -1.23 3.82 -13.64
C TYR A 434 -1.87 4.96 -14.46
N LEU A 435 -3.17 4.89 -14.79
CA LEU A 435 -3.86 5.96 -15.50
C LEU A 435 -3.94 7.24 -14.65
N HIS A 436 -4.10 7.12 -13.34
CA HIS A 436 -4.05 8.26 -12.41
C HIS A 436 -2.66 8.92 -12.36
N GLU A 437 -1.59 8.12 -12.40
CA GLU A 437 -0.22 8.63 -12.52
C GLU A 437 -0.01 9.35 -13.86
N VAL A 438 -0.52 8.80 -14.97
CA VAL A 438 -0.48 9.47 -16.29
C VAL A 438 -1.25 10.79 -16.26
N TYR A 439 -2.46 10.80 -15.71
CA TYR A 439 -3.27 12.01 -15.53
C TYR A 439 -2.49 13.06 -14.73
N THR A 440 -1.92 12.66 -13.60
CA THR A 440 -1.15 13.55 -12.72
C THR A 440 0.10 14.10 -13.42
N ASN A 441 0.84 13.26 -14.15
CA ASN A 441 2.00 13.69 -14.93
C ASN A 441 1.62 14.73 -15.99
N ILE A 442 0.52 14.51 -16.72
CA ILE A 442 0.04 15.44 -17.74
C ILE A 442 -0.39 16.76 -17.11
N MET A 443 -1.20 16.72 -16.05
CA MET A 443 -1.74 17.93 -15.42
C MET A 443 -0.68 18.76 -14.70
N ARG A 444 0.37 18.13 -14.16
CA ARG A 444 1.44 18.81 -13.42
C ARG A 444 2.68 19.10 -14.25
N GLU A 445 2.82 18.47 -15.41
CA GLU A 445 4.04 18.45 -16.23
C GLU A 445 5.29 18.13 -15.38
N ALA A 446 5.15 17.22 -14.42
CA ALA A 446 6.16 16.90 -13.42
C ALA A 446 6.26 15.40 -13.17
N SER A 447 7.37 14.97 -12.57
CA SER A 447 7.58 13.58 -12.16
C SER A 447 6.43 13.07 -11.30
N ILE A 448 6.07 11.79 -11.48
CA ILE A 448 5.12 11.12 -10.60
C ILE A 448 5.79 10.59 -9.35
N TYR A 449 7.13 10.58 -9.26
CA TYR A 449 7.85 10.04 -8.12
C TYR A 449 7.98 11.10 -7.02
N ASN A 450 7.98 10.65 -5.76
CA ASN A 450 8.17 11.53 -4.60
C ASN A 450 9.64 11.97 -4.45
N LEU A 451 10.57 11.20 -5.03
CA LEU A 451 11.99 11.51 -5.07
C LEU A 451 12.36 12.02 -6.47
N SER A 452 13.19 13.05 -6.54
CA SER A 452 13.77 13.57 -7.79
C SER A 452 14.78 12.59 -8.42
N PHE A 453 14.26 11.51 -9.02
CA PHE A 453 15.08 10.56 -9.76
C PHE A 453 15.68 11.17 -11.03
N LYS A 454 16.74 10.56 -11.54
CA LYS A 454 17.38 10.95 -12.80
C LYS A 454 16.62 10.35 -13.99
N GLU A 455 15.49 10.94 -14.30
CA GLU A 455 14.63 10.50 -15.40
C GLU A 455 15.20 10.91 -16.77
N PRO A 456 14.90 10.16 -17.85
CA PRO A 456 15.46 10.43 -19.18
C PRO A 456 14.91 11.71 -19.83
N THR A 457 13.76 12.19 -19.36
CA THR A 457 13.07 13.38 -19.85
C THR A 457 12.52 14.15 -18.66
N ASP A 458 12.79 15.46 -18.61
CA ASP A 458 12.17 16.34 -17.62
C ASP A 458 10.70 16.59 -18.00
N GLY A 459 9.80 16.47 -17.02
CA GLY A 459 8.38 16.78 -17.17
C GLY A 459 7.53 15.61 -17.68
N LEU A 460 6.97 15.73 -18.89
CA LEU A 460 6.05 14.75 -19.47
C LEU A 460 6.76 13.48 -19.91
N TYR A 461 6.23 12.31 -19.51
CA TYR A 461 6.80 11.01 -19.91
C TYR A 461 6.52 10.65 -21.36
N HIS A 462 5.34 11.03 -21.84
CA HIS A 462 4.86 10.77 -23.20
C HIS A 462 3.98 11.93 -23.64
N THR A 463 3.97 12.22 -24.94
CA THR A 463 3.02 13.20 -25.47
C THR A 463 1.64 12.58 -25.63
N MET A 464 0.58 13.40 -25.72
CA MET A 464 -0.77 12.91 -25.98
C MET A 464 -0.86 12.09 -27.26
N GLN A 465 -0.15 12.49 -28.32
CA GLN A 465 -0.09 11.73 -29.58
C GLN A 465 0.52 10.33 -29.38
N GLU A 466 1.52 10.17 -28.50
CA GLU A 466 2.10 8.85 -28.22
C GLU A 466 1.13 7.93 -27.48
N TYR A 467 0.24 8.50 -26.65
CA TYR A 467 -0.86 7.75 -26.04
C TYR A 467 -1.96 7.41 -27.05
N GLU A 468 -2.35 8.32 -27.93
CA GLU A 468 -3.30 8.05 -29.02
C GLU A 468 -2.79 6.93 -29.94
N HIS A 469 -1.51 6.97 -30.30
CA HIS A 469 -0.84 5.89 -31.04
C HIS A 469 -0.90 4.56 -30.31
N ALA A 470 -0.71 4.55 -28.98
CA ALA A 470 -0.84 3.33 -28.19
C ALA A 470 -2.27 2.77 -28.23
N ILE A 471 -3.31 3.60 -28.17
CA ILE A 471 -4.70 3.15 -28.32
C ILE A 471 -4.96 2.53 -29.71
N GLN A 472 -4.43 3.13 -30.78
CA GLN A 472 -4.53 2.57 -32.13
C GLN A 472 -3.88 1.18 -32.23
N ASP A 473 -2.69 1.04 -31.66
CA ASP A 473 -1.94 -0.21 -31.61
C ASP A 473 -2.66 -1.26 -30.74
N MET A 474 -3.24 -0.87 -29.60
CA MET A 474 -4.06 -1.76 -28.77
C MET A 474 -5.22 -2.37 -29.57
N HIS A 475 -5.96 -1.55 -30.30
CA HIS A 475 -7.08 -2.03 -31.11
C HIS A 475 -6.61 -2.96 -32.23
N LYS A 476 -5.46 -2.70 -32.85
CA LYS A 476 -4.86 -3.61 -33.83
C LYS A 476 -4.51 -4.96 -33.20
N LEU A 477 -3.84 -4.94 -32.05
CA LEU A 477 -3.44 -6.13 -31.30
C LEU A 477 -4.65 -6.94 -30.81
N ASP A 478 -5.71 -6.30 -30.34
CA ASP A 478 -6.94 -6.98 -29.91
C ASP A 478 -7.69 -7.63 -31.10
N ARG A 479 -7.76 -6.95 -32.26
CA ARG A 479 -8.30 -7.56 -33.50
C ARG A 479 -7.53 -8.81 -33.90
N ASN A 480 -6.21 -8.81 -33.68
CA ASN A 480 -5.33 -9.96 -33.91
C ASN A 480 -5.38 -11.01 -32.78
N ARG A 481 -6.25 -10.82 -31.76
CA ARG A 481 -6.42 -11.70 -30.59
C ARG A 481 -5.15 -11.89 -29.77
N MET A 482 -4.28 -10.88 -29.75
CA MET A 482 -3.08 -10.89 -28.90
C MET A 482 -3.43 -10.67 -27.43
N TYR A 483 -4.41 -9.81 -27.15
CA TYR A 483 -4.87 -9.60 -25.78
C TYR A 483 -5.79 -10.73 -25.32
N PRO A 484 -5.63 -11.21 -24.07
CA PRO A 484 -6.58 -12.14 -23.47
C PRO A 484 -7.94 -11.45 -23.26
N PHE A 485 -9.01 -12.25 -23.23
CA PHE A 485 -10.38 -11.74 -23.15
C PHE A 485 -10.62 -10.76 -21.97
N TYR A 486 -10.03 -11.04 -20.81
CA TYR A 486 -10.18 -10.20 -19.62
C TYR A 486 -9.59 -8.79 -19.82
N ALA A 487 -8.60 -8.61 -20.71
CA ALA A 487 -7.92 -7.35 -20.93
C ALA A 487 -8.75 -6.37 -21.78
N ARG A 488 -9.76 -6.84 -22.51
CA ARG A 488 -10.59 -5.99 -23.39
C ARG A 488 -11.33 -4.89 -22.66
N ARG A 489 -11.78 -5.17 -21.43
CA ARG A 489 -12.37 -4.14 -20.58
C ARG A 489 -11.36 -3.04 -20.24
N ASN A 490 -10.14 -3.45 -19.93
CA ASN A 490 -9.05 -2.53 -19.65
C ASN A 490 -8.65 -1.70 -20.89
N ILE A 491 -8.70 -2.28 -22.09
CA ILE A 491 -8.53 -1.52 -23.35
C ILE A 491 -9.61 -0.44 -23.48
N ALA A 492 -10.87 -0.75 -23.16
CA ALA A 492 -11.95 0.24 -23.17
C ALA A 492 -11.68 1.38 -22.18
N PHE A 493 -11.23 1.06 -20.96
CA PHE A 493 -10.83 2.08 -19.98
C PHE A 493 -9.71 2.98 -20.50
N CYS A 494 -8.63 2.42 -21.04
CA CYS A 494 -7.54 3.20 -21.65
C CYS A 494 -8.04 4.09 -22.79
N THR A 495 -8.96 3.59 -23.61
CA THR A 495 -9.53 4.33 -24.74
C THR A 495 -10.37 5.52 -24.29
N GLU A 496 -11.28 5.32 -23.33
CA GLU A 496 -12.11 6.39 -22.80
C GLU A 496 -11.28 7.41 -22.01
N PHE A 497 -10.24 6.96 -21.29
CA PHE A 497 -9.31 7.84 -20.60
C PHE A 497 -8.61 8.81 -21.57
N ILE A 498 -8.01 8.30 -22.64
CA ILE A 498 -7.35 9.16 -23.62
C ILE A 498 -8.36 10.05 -24.35
N ARG A 499 -9.56 9.54 -24.65
CA ARG A 499 -10.63 10.37 -25.25
C ARG A 499 -11.04 11.52 -24.35
N ALA A 500 -11.13 11.31 -23.04
CA ALA A 500 -11.53 12.36 -22.09
C ALA A 500 -10.45 13.42 -21.85
N LEU A 501 -9.20 13.13 -22.23
CA LEU A 501 -8.07 14.05 -22.14
C LEU A 501 -7.86 14.94 -23.38
N VAL A 502 -8.50 14.59 -24.50
CA VAL A 502 -8.46 15.32 -25.78
C VAL A 502 -9.72 16.18 -25.92
#